data_AF-A0A9D4RQH8-F1
#
_entry.id   AF-A0A9D4RQH8-F1
#
_cell.length_a   1.000
_cell.length_b   1.000
_cell.length_c   1.000
_cell.angle_alpha   90.00
_cell.angle_beta   90.00
_cell.angle_gamma   90.00
#
_symmetry.space_group_name_H-M   'P 1'
#
loop_
_entity.id
_entity.type
_entity.pdbx_description
1 polymer ?
#
loop_
_entity_poly.entity_id
_entity_poly.type
_entity_poly.pdbx_seq_one_letter_code
_entity_poly.pdbx_strand_id
1 'polypeptide(L)'
;MNLVLNIPNDHIINLVLNIPNDHIMNLVLNIPNDHIMNLVLNIPNDHIMNLVLNIPNDHIMNLVLNIPNDHIVSSLALNIPNDHIMNLVLNIPNDHK
;
A
#
# COMPACT_ATOMS: atom_id res chain seq x y z
N MET A 1 -16.16 5.24 -3.17
CA MET A 1 -16.14 3.81 -3.57
C MET A 1 -15.36 2.98 -2.55
N ASN A 2 -15.65 1.70 -2.37
CA ASN A 2 -14.81 0.79 -1.58
C ASN A 2 -14.08 -0.16 -2.53
N LEU A 3 -12.77 -0.34 -2.33
CA LEU A 3 -11.95 -1.26 -3.11
C LEU A 3 -11.21 -2.22 -2.16
N VAL A 4 -11.28 -3.51 -2.45
CA VAL A 4 -10.58 -4.56 -1.72
C VAL A 4 -9.81 -5.42 -2.72
N LEU A 5 -8.51 -5.58 -2.51
CA LEU A 5 -7.66 -6.45 -3.31
C LEU A 5 -6.94 -7.45 -2.42
N ASN A 6 -6.96 -8.72 -2.82
CA ASN A 6 -6.26 -9.81 -2.13
C ASN A 6 -5.36 -10.53 -3.12
N ILE A 7 -4.06 -10.58 -2.84
CA ILE A 7 -3.04 -11.18 -3.71
C ILE A 7 -2.23 -12.17 -2.89
N PRO A 8 -2.70 -13.42 -2.71
CA PRO A 8 -1.94 -14.46 -2.04
C PRO A 8 -0.98 -15.14 -3.03
N ASN A 9 0.30 -15.26 -2.68
CA ASN A 9 1.29 -16.00 -3.45
C ASN A 9 2.55 -16.31 -2.61
N ASP A 10 3.10 -17.52 -2.66
CA ASP A 10 4.29 -17.87 -1.87
C ASP A 10 5.49 -16.96 -2.21
N HIS A 11 5.69 -16.63 -3.49
CA HIS A 11 6.83 -15.83 -3.94
C HIS A 11 6.43 -14.79 -4.98
N ILE A 12 6.71 -13.51 -4.69
CA ILE A 12 6.55 -12.41 -5.65
C ILE A 12 7.92 -11.79 -5.95
N ILE A 13 8.32 -11.84 -7.22
CA ILE A 13 9.53 -11.15 -7.66
C ILE A 13 9.29 -9.64 -7.69
N ASN A 14 8.30 -9.18 -8.46
CA ASN A 14 7.88 -7.78 -8.50
C ASN A 14 6.35 -7.71 -8.50
N LEU A 15 5.80 -6.85 -7.64
CA LEU A 15 4.39 -6.45 -7.69
C LEU A 15 4.29 -4.94 -7.77
N VAL A 16 3.59 -4.46 -8.81
CA VAL A 16 3.29 -3.05 -9.01
C VAL A 16 1.79 -2.89 -9.06
N LEU A 17 1.26 -2.04 -8.18
CA LEU A 17 -0.16 -1.73 -8.12
C LEU A 17 -0.35 -0.23 -8.31
N ASN A 18 -1.17 0.14 -9.30
CA ASN A 18 -1.58 1.50 -9.54
C ASN A 18 -3.10 1.59 -9.42
N ILE A 19 -3.59 2.39 -8.47
CA ILE A 19 -5.02 2.53 -8.18
C ILE A 19 -5.40 3.99 -8.42
N PRO A 20 -5.74 4.38 -9.67
CA PRO A 20 -6.20 5.73 -9.97
C PRO A 20 -7.71 5.85 -9.72
N ASN A 21 -8.13 6.70 -8.78
CA ASN A 21 -9.54 7.02 -8.56
C ASN A 21 -9.74 8.29 -7.70
N ASP A 22 -10.51 9.25 -8.19
CA ASP A 22 -10.67 10.57 -7.54
C ASP A 22 -11.29 10.49 -6.13
N HIS A 23 -12.14 9.47 -5.86
CA HIS A 23 -12.85 9.33 -4.57
C HIS A 23 -12.95 7.88 -4.05
N ILE A 24 -12.01 7.49 -3.19
CA ILE A 24 -12.07 6.22 -2.46
C ILE A 24 -12.44 6.46 -1.00
N MET A 25 -13.51 5.80 -0.54
CA MET A 25 -13.90 5.83 0.86
C MET A 25 -13.00 4.89 1.66
N ASN A 26 -12.95 3.61 1.27
CA ASN A 26 -12.07 2.63 1.91
C ASN A 26 -11.27 1.86 0.84
N LEU A 27 -9.96 1.84 0.99
CA LEU A 27 -9.06 0.96 0.25
C LEU A 27 -8.44 -0.05 1.22
N VAL A 28 -8.64 -1.34 0.94
CA VAL A 28 -8.01 -2.44 1.69
C VAL A 28 -7.17 -3.28 0.74
N LEU A 29 -5.89 -3.41 1.06
CA LEU A 29 -4.95 -4.23 0.31
C LEU A 29 -4.37 -5.31 1.23
N ASN A 30 -4.53 -6.58 0.85
CA ASN A 30 -3.98 -7.72 1.57
C ASN A 30 -3.06 -8.53 0.66
N ILE A 31 -1.79 -8.64 1.03
CA ILE A 31 -0.76 -9.34 0.26
C ILE A 31 -0.01 -10.29 1.21
N PRO A 32 -0.57 -11.46 1.53
CA PRO A 32 0.09 -12.46 2.36
C PRO A 32 0.99 -13.38 1.51
N ASN A 33 2.31 -13.27 1.68
CA ASN A 33 3.31 -14.02 0.90
C ASN A 33 4.53 -14.38 1.77
N ASP A 34 5.29 -15.42 1.42
CA ASP A 34 6.53 -15.69 2.16
C ASP A 34 7.60 -14.66 1.77
N HIS A 35 7.84 -14.43 0.48
CA HIS A 35 8.94 -13.58 -0.01
C HIS A 35 8.48 -12.59 -1.08
N ILE A 36 8.82 -11.31 -0.90
CA ILE A 36 8.68 -10.26 -1.92
C ILE A 36 10.03 -9.58 -2.19
N MET A 37 10.46 -9.58 -3.45
CA MET A 37 11.66 -8.85 -3.85
C MET A 37 11.39 -7.34 -3.94
N ASN A 38 10.42 -6.92 -4.76
CA ASN A 38 9.97 -5.52 -4.82
C ASN A 38 8.45 -5.39 -4.81
N LEU A 39 7.94 -4.54 -3.93
CA LEU A 39 6.56 -4.09 -3.92
C LEU A 39 6.51 -2.57 -4.15
N VAL A 40 5.80 -2.15 -5.19
CA VAL A 40 5.53 -0.74 -5.47
C VAL A 40 4.02 -0.53 -5.50
N LEU A 41 3.53 0.32 -4.60
CA LEU A 41 2.14 0.74 -4.55
C LEU A 41 2.06 2.23 -4.83
N ASN A 42 1.35 2.58 -5.90
CA ASN A 42 1.06 3.96 -6.28
C ASN A 42 -0.45 4.19 -6.22
N ILE A 43 -0.88 5.12 -5.37
CA ILE A 43 -2.29 5.46 -5.20
C ILE A 43 -2.42 6.98 -5.35
N PRO A 44 -2.45 7.49 -6.60
CA PRO A 44 -2.65 8.91 -6.86
C PRO A 44 -4.15 9.22 -6.84
N ASN A 45 -4.68 9.74 -5.72
CA ASN A 45 -6.11 10.03 -5.54
C ASN A 45 -6.35 11.38 -4.86
N ASP A 46 -7.40 12.10 -5.26
CA ASP A 46 -7.74 13.38 -4.63
C ASP A 46 -8.24 13.20 -3.18
N HIS A 47 -9.06 12.17 -2.95
CA HIS A 47 -9.62 11.87 -1.64
C HIS A 47 -9.59 10.38 -1.28
N ILE A 48 -8.89 10.07 -0.18
CA ILE A 48 -8.98 8.77 0.51
C ILE A 48 -9.39 9.00 1.96
N MET A 49 -10.52 8.41 2.37
CA MET A 49 -10.94 8.47 3.78
C MET A 49 -10.14 7.49 4.64
N ASN A 50 -10.10 6.21 4.25
CA ASN A 50 -9.30 5.19 4.95
C ASN A 50 -8.48 4.33 3.98
N LEU A 51 -7.22 4.12 4.34
CA LEU A 51 -6.32 3.18 3.67
C LEU A 51 -5.82 2.15 4.69
N VAL A 52 -6.06 0.88 4.39
CA VAL A 52 -5.53 -0.26 5.15
C VAL A 52 -4.67 -1.10 4.23
N LEU A 53 -3.42 -1.30 4.62
CA LEU A 53 -2.46 -2.16 3.94
C LEU A 53 -1.97 -3.23 4.91
N ASN A 54 -2.22 -4.49 4.57
CA ASN A 54 -1.79 -5.65 5.33
C ASN A 54 -0.88 -6.52 4.46
N ILE A 55 0.40 -6.57 4.82
CA ILE A 55 1.42 -7.34 4.10
C ILE A 55 2.15 -8.22 5.12
N PRO A 56 1.55 -9.34 5.54
CA PRO A 56 2.23 -10.29 6.41
C PRO A 56 3.16 -11.17 5.57
N ASN A 57 4.47 -10.89 5.62
CA ASN A 57 5.48 -11.67 4.91
C ASN A 57 6.71 -11.97 5.75
N ASP A 58 7.48 -13.01 5.39
CA ASP A 58 8.75 -13.29 6.05
C ASP A 58 9.84 -12.29 5.58
N HIS A 59 9.91 -12.04 4.27
CA HIS A 59 10.95 -11.20 3.67
C HIS A 59 10.41 -10.19 2.65
N ILE A 60 10.78 -8.91 2.80
CA ILE A 60 10.60 -7.86 1.79
C ILE A 60 11.94 -7.18 1.53
N MET A 61 12.42 -7.23 0.29
CA MET A 61 13.67 -6.53 -0.07
C MET A 61 13.44 -5.03 -0.23
N ASN A 62 12.50 -4.62 -1.09
CA ASN A 62 12.13 -3.21 -1.25
C ASN A 62 10.60 -3.03 -1.21
N LEU A 63 10.16 -2.10 -0.37
CA LEU A 63 8.80 -1.59 -0.34
C LEU A 63 8.79 -0.11 -0.66
N VAL A 64 8.05 0.27 -1.70
CA VAL A 64 7.80 1.66 -2.07
C VAL A 64 6.30 1.92 -2.06
N LEU A 65 5.91 2.89 -1.24
CA LEU A 65 4.54 3.35 -1.10
C LEU A 65 4.49 4.83 -1.49
N ASN A 66 3.81 5.14 -2.58
CA ASN A 66 3.58 6.50 -3.03
C ASN A 66 2.07 6.78 -3.01
N ILE A 67 1.64 7.62 -2.08
CA ILE A 67 0.24 7.98 -1.89
C ILE A 67 0.16 9.52 -1.94
N PRO A 68 0.33 10.12 -3.13
CA PRO A 68 0.13 11.55 -3.28
C PRO A 68 -1.37 11.83 -3.26
N ASN A 69 -1.85 12.44 -2.18
CA ASN A 69 -3.25 12.78 -2.00
C ASN A 69 -3.40 14.23 -1.51
N ASP A 70 -4.41 14.91 -2.03
CA ASP A 70 -4.76 16.24 -1.54
C ASP A 70 -5.41 16.13 -0.15
N HIS A 71 -6.19 15.06 0.10
CA HIS A 71 -6.87 14.87 1.38
C HIS A 71 -6.92 13.40 1.84
N ILE A 72 -6.09 13.03 2.81
CA ILE A 72 -6.32 11.86 3.69
C ILE A 72 -7.07 12.35 4.93
N VAL A 73 -8.36 12.00 5.05
CA VAL A 73 -9.27 12.68 6.00
C VAL A 73 -9.53 11.86 7.28
N SER A 74 -9.09 10.60 7.39
CA SER A 74 -9.36 9.85 8.63
C SER A 74 -8.28 8.90 9.11
N SER A 75 -7.80 7.94 8.30
CA SER A 75 -6.81 6.98 8.81
C SER A 75 -5.94 6.30 7.75
N LEU A 76 -4.67 6.12 8.09
CA LEU A 76 -3.74 5.23 7.40
C LEU A 76 -3.31 4.14 8.39
N ALA A 77 -3.59 2.88 8.06
CA ALA A 77 -3.15 1.72 8.82
C ALA A 77 -2.23 0.86 7.95
N LEU A 78 -0.97 0.73 8.38
CA LEU A 78 0.03 -0.12 7.77
C LEU A 78 0.35 -1.26 8.74
N ASN A 79 0.01 -2.49 8.38
CA ASN A 79 0.40 -3.68 9.13
C ASN A 79 1.30 -4.54 8.27
N ILE A 80 2.59 -4.49 8.56
CA ILE A 80 3.63 -5.22 7.82
C ILE A 80 4.42 -6.02 8.86
N PRO A 81 3.83 -7.08 9.45
CA PRO A 81 4.56 -7.96 10.33
C PRO A 81 5.55 -8.73 9.45
N ASN A 82 6.81 -8.29 9.49
CA ASN A 82 7.89 -8.80 8.68
C ASN A 82 9.12 -9.07 9.54
N ASP A 83 9.75 -10.22 9.34
CA ASP A 83 11.02 -10.54 9.99
C ASP A 83 12.15 -9.69 9.40
N HIS A 84 12.11 -9.42 8.09
CA HIS A 84 13.10 -8.61 7.41
C HIS A 84 12.49 -7.67 6.34
N ILE A 85 12.71 -6.36 6.51
CA ILE A 85 12.54 -5.33 5.48
C ILE A 85 13.90 -4.68 5.25
N MET A 86 14.44 -4.74 4.04
CA MET A 86 15.73 -4.11 3.73
C MET A 86 15.58 -2.61 3.42
N ASN A 87 14.65 -2.24 2.54
CA ASN A 87 14.35 -0.84 2.25
C ASN A 87 12.85 -0.56 2.30
N LEU A 88 12.49 0.53 2.98
CA LEU A 88 11.15 1.08 3.02
C LEU A 88 11.21 2.55 2.58
N VAL A 89 10.44 2.88 1.55
CA VAL A 89 10.21 4.26 1.12
C VAL A 89 8.71 4.53 1.20
N LEU A 90 8.35 5.53 2.02
CA LEU A 90 6.99 6.01 2.16
C LEU A 90 6.94 7.48 1.75
N ASN A 91 6.18 7.79 0.71
CA ASN A 91 5.93 9.15 0.26
C ASN A 91 4.43 9.43 0.32
N ILE A 92 4.03 10.28 1.28
CA ILE A 92 2.65 10.71 1.48
C ILE A 92 2.66 12.24 1.55
N PRO A 93 2.75 12.95 0.41
CA PRO A 93 2.52 14.37 0.40
C PRO A 93 1.02 14.61 0.63
N ASN A 94 0.70 15.35 1.70
CA ASN A 94 -0.64 15.87 1.98
C ASN A 94 -0.62 17.38 1.70
N ASP A 95 -1.26 17.82 0.62
CA ASP A 95 -1.48 19.24 0.38
C ASP A 95 -2.76 19.68 1.11
N HIS A 96 -2.63 19.99 2.39
CA HIS A 96 -3.68 20.69 3.13
C HIS A 96 -3.80 22.14 2.60
N LYS A 97 -4.67 22.36 1.62
CA LYS A 97 -5.25 23.69 1.36
C LYS A 97 -6.63 23.80 1.98
#